data_AF-A0A834DAR0-F1
#
_entry.id   AF-A0A834DAR0-F1
#
_cell.length_a   1.000
_cell.length_b   1.000
_cell.length_c   1.000
_cell.angle_alpha   90.00
_cell.angle_beta   90.00
_cell.angle_gamma   90.00
#
_symmetry.space_group_name_H-M   'P 1'
#
loop_
_entity.id
_entity.type
_entity.pdbx_description
1 polymer ?
#
loop_
_entity_poly.entity_id
_entity_poly.type
_entity_poly.pdbx_seq_one_letter_code
_entity_poly.pdbx_strand_id
1 'polypeptide(L)'
;MARMLRSCIQSILKLVNSLLAMVGMAMILYAVWMIRIWQKQMGELPFGGSDHPAPWFIDTFLGLGITLCLITCTGHIAAETANGCCLYMYMLFVFLVVMLEAGVTADVFLNRNWEEDFPDDPTGNLAQFKDFIRSNFGICKWIGLTIVSIQGLSLLSAISLKALGPHQYCDSDDDYAPERALLLRNAVQPPPYVVGDPVYGSKNGTWSIRINDKTNR
;
A
#
# COMPACT_ATOMS: atom_id res chain seq x y z
N MET A 1 -5.70 3.82 26.07
CA MET A 1 -5.66 2.46 25.48
C MET A 1 -5.44 2.49 23.96
N ALA A 2 -6.27 3.18 23.18
CA ALA A 2 -6.15 3.26 21.71
C ALA A 2 -4.78 3.76 21.19
N ARG A 3 -4.15 4.72 21.88
CA ARG A 3 -2.82 5.24 21.54
C ARG A 3 -1.73 4.15 21.64
N MET A 4 -1.72 3.39 22.74
CA MET A 4 -0.78 2.28 22.95
C MET A 4 -0.99 1.15 21.93
N LEU A 5 -2.26 0.83 21.63
CA LEU A 5 -2.61 -0.17 20.61
C LEU A 5 -2.09 0.26 19.23
N ARG A 6 -2.27 1.52 18.85
CA ARG A 6 -1.74 2.07 17.59
C ARG A 6 -0.22 1.94 17.50
N SER A 7 0.50 2.40 18.53
CA SER A 7 1.96 2.31 18.55
C SER A 7 2.45 0.85 18.48
N CYS A 8 1.75 -0.06 19.14
CA CYS A 8 2.02 -1.50 19.06
C CYS A 8 1.84 -2.01 17.62
N ILE A 9 0.71 -1.72 16.97
CA ILE A 9 0.43 -2.13 15.59
C ILE A 9 1.47 -1.53 14.61
N GLN A 10 1.82 -0.24 14.77
CA GLN A 10 2.86 0.40 13.95
C GLN A 10 4.21 -0.28 14.13
N SER A 11 4.59 -0.61 15.36
CA SER A 11 5.86 -1.29 15.66
C SER A 11 5.92 -2.69 15.04
N ILE A 12 4.86 -3.49 15.21
CA ILE A 12 4.76 -4.84 14.63
C ILE A 12 4.81 -4.76 13.10
N LEU A 13 4.03 -3.84 12.49
CA LEU A 13 3.99 -3.71 11.04
C LEU A 13 5.35 -3.26 10.47
N LYS A 14 6.08 -2.37 11.16
CA LYS A 14 7.45 -1.99 10.80
C LYS A 14 8.40 -3.18 10.92
N LEU A 15 8.32 -3.95 12.00
CA LEU A 15 9.18 -5.11 12.23
C LEU A 15 8.97 -6.18 11.15
N VAL A 16 7.72 -6.53 10.85
CA VAL A 16 7.39 -7.52 9.82
C VAL A 16 7.88 -7.05 8.45
N ASN A 17 7.61 -5.79 8.07
CA ASN A 17 8.08 -5.26 6.79
C ASN A 17 9.61 -5.16 6.73
N SER A 18 10.29 -4.85 7.84
CA SER A 18 11.76 -4.83 7.89
C SER A 18 12.36 -6.23 7.69
N LEU A 19 11.79 -7.27 8.30
CA LEU A 19 12.24 -8.64 8.10
C LEU A 19 12.03 -9.08 6.65
N LEU A 20 10.86 -8.79 6.07
CA LEU A 20 10.57 -9.09 4.67
C LEU A 20 11.46 -8.30 3.70
N ALA A 21 11.84 -7.06 4.04
CA ALA A 21 12.78 -6.27 3.26
C ALA A 21 14.17 -6.91 3.25
N MET A 22 14.64 -7.42 4.39
CA MET A 22 15.91 -8.15 4.47
C MET A 22 15.88 -9.43 3.62
N VAL A 23 14.75 -10.16 3.64
CA VAL A 23 14.55 -11.32 2.75
C VAL A 23 14.59 -10.90 1.28
N GLY A 24 13.89 -9.83 0.89
CA GLY A 24 13.89 -9.30 -0.47
C GLY A 24 15.29 -8.90 -0.94
N MET A 25 16.05 -8.19 -0.08
CA MET A 25 17.44 -7.83 -0.35
C MET A 25 18.33 -9.07 -0.53
N ALA A 26 18.18 -10.08 0.33
CA ALA A 26 18.93 -11.33 0.20
C ALA A 26 18.59 -12.06 -1.11
N MET A 27 17.32 -12.07 -1.52
CA MET A 27 16.88 -12.64 -2.80
C MET A 27 17.50 -11.90 -3.99
N ILE A 28 17.53 -10.57 -3.98
CA ILE A 28 18.16 -9.77 -5.03
C ILE A 28 19.66 -10.05 -5.10
N LEU A 29 20.36 -10.04 -3.96
CA LEU A 29 21.80 -10.33 -3.91
C LEU A 29 22.11 -11.74 -4.42
N TYR A 30 21.29 -12.72 -4.04
CA TYR A 30 21.43 -14.09 -4.53
C TYR A 30 21.18 -14.20 -6.04
N ALA A 31 20.14 -13.54 -6.56
CA ALA A 31 19.87 -13.51 -7.99
C ALA A 31 21.00 -12.83 -8.78
N VAL A 32 21.53 -11.70 -8.30
CA VAL A 32 22.70 -11.03 -8.90
C VAL A 32 23.93 -11.94 -8.88
N TRP A 33 24.16 -12.67 -7.78
CA TRP A 33 25.23 -13.66 -7.71
C TRP A 33 25.05 -14.80 -8.73
N MET A 34 23.83 -15.32 -8.89
CA MET A 34 23.49 -16.32 -9.91
C MET A 34 23.72 -15.79 -11.33
N ILE A 35 23.35 -14.54 -11.63
CA ILE A 35 23.64 -13.89 -12.92
C ILE A 35 25.15 -13.88 -13.18
N ARG A 36 25.96 -13.55 -12.17
CA ARG A 36 27.42 -13.50 -12.31
C ARG A 36 28.02 -14.87 -12.59
N ILE A 37 27.49 -15.93 -11.98
CA ILE A 37 27.91 -17.32 -12.26
C ILE A 37 27.52 -17.71 -13.67
N TRP A 38 26.27 -17.46 -14.04
CA TRP A 38 25.75 -17.77 -15.36
C TRP A 38 26.58 -17.08 -16.45
N GLN A 39 26.89 -15.79 -16.28
CA GLN A 39 27.76 -15.05 -17.21
C GLN A 39 29.15 -15.66 -17.35
N LYS A 40 29.77 -16.14 -16.25
CA LYS A 40 31.07 -16.81 -16.30
C LYS A 40 31.01 -18.11 -17.09
N GLN A 41 29.98 -18.92 -16.88
CA GLN A 41 29.80 -20.19 -17.58
C GLN A 41 29.52 -19.98 -19.08
N MET A 42 28.73 -18.96 -19.42
CA MET A 42 28.42 -18.62 -20.81
C MET A 42 29.61 -17.98 -21.55
N GLY A 43 30.46 -17.23 -20.86
CA GLY A 43 31.65 -16.59 -21.44
C GLY A 43 32.79 -17.55 -21.77
N GLU A 44 32.83 -18.74 -21.16
CA GLU A 44 33.84 -19.78 -21.43
C GLU A 44 33.46 -20.69 -22.62
N LEU A 45 32.23 -20.60 -23.13
CA LEU A 45 31.79 -21.40 -24.28
C LEU A 45 32.32 -20.77 -25.59
N PRO A 46 32.97 -21.56 -26.47
CA PRO A 46 33.63 -21.05 -27.68
C PRO A 46 32.66 -20.49 -28.75
N PHE A 47 31.35 -20.59 -28.51
CA PHE A 47 30.27 -20.07 -29.34
C PHE A 47 29.44 -19.08 -28.52
N GLY A 48 30.01 -17.92 -28.21
CA GLY A 48 29.33 -16.82 -27.51
C GLY A 48 28.26 -16.16 -28.38
N GLY A 49 27.19 -16.88 -28.67
CA GLY A 49 26.00 -16.40 -29.36
C GLY A 49 24.98 -15.86 -28.36
N SER A 50 24.48 -14.66 -28.64
CA SER A 50 23.53 -13.81 -27.93
C SER A 50 22.16 -14.43 -27.55
N ASP A 51 21.94 -15.72 -27.78
CA ASP A 51 20.58 -16.26 -27.96
C ASP A 51 20.06 -17.08 -26.77
N HIS A 52 20.82 -17.14 -25.68
CA HIS A 52 20.37 -17.84 -24.48
C HIS A 52 19.89 -16.80 -23.46
N PRO A 53 18.56 -16.58 -23.31
CA PRO A 53 18.04 -15.75 -22.25
C PRO A 53 18.52 -16.29 -20.89
N ALA A 54 18.66 -15.40 -19.91
CA ALA A 54 18.91 -15.82 -18.54
C ALA A 54 17.85 -16.88 -18.17
N PRO A 55 18.23 -17.95 -17.45
CA PRO A 55 17.28 -18.95 -17.00
C PRO A 55 16.11 -18.25 -16.31
N TRP A 56 14.89 -18.56 -16.72
CA TRP A 56 13.64 -17.99 -16.19
C TRP A 56 13.60 -17.97 -14.65
N PHE A 57 14.25 -18.95 -14.00
CA PHE A 57 14.40 -19.03 -12.56
C PHE A 57 15.13 -17.82 -11.95
N ILE A 58 16.17 -17.31 -12.61
CA ILE A 58 16.95 -16.17 -12.13
C ILE A 58 16.10 -14.89 -12.20
N ASP A 59 15.40 -14.68 -13.31
CA ASP A 59 14.56 -13.50 -13.52
C ASP A 59 13.34 -13.49 -12.59
N THR A 60 12.73 -14.66 -12.36
CA THR A 60 11.62 -14.79 -11.40
C THR A 60 12.08 -14.53 -9.96
N PHE A 61 13.23 -15.04 -9.54
CA PHE A 61 13.81 -14.75 -8.22
C PHE A 61 14.14 -13.27 -8.04
N LEU A 62 14.73 -12.65 -9.07
CA LEU A 62 15.05 -11.22 -9.06
C LEU A 62 13.79 -10.36 -8.99
N GLY A 63 12.80 -10.63 -9.84
CA GLY A 63 11.53 -9.91 -9.88
C GLY A 63 10.74 -10.04 -8.58
N LEU A 64 10.71 -11.24 -7.99
CA LEU A 64 10.08 -11.48 -6.70
C LEU A 64 10.78 -10.69 -5.58
N GLY A 65 12.12 -10.69 -5.56
CA GLY A 65 12.90 -9.90 -4.61
C GLY A 65 12.64 -8.40 -4.71
N ILE A 66 12.66 -7.84 -5.92
CA ILE A 66 12.36 -6.42 -6.17
C ILE A 66 10.93 -6.07 -5.72
N THR A 67 9.96 -6.91 -6.07
CA THR A 67 8.56 -6.70 -5.67
C THR A 67 8.42 -6.71 -4.15
N LEU A 68 9.03 -7.66 -3.45
CA LEU A 68 9.05 -7.70 -1.99
C LEU A 68 9.68 -6.43 -1.38
N CYS A 69 10.78 -5.94 -1.94
CA CYS A 69 11.39 -4.68 -1.50
C CYS A 69 10.44 -3.49 -1.69
N LEU A 70 9.76 -3.37 -2.83
CA LEU A 70 8.81 -2.28 -3.09
C LEU A 70 7.63 -2.29 -2.12
N ILE A 71 7.05 -3.48 -1.87
CA ILE A 71 5.92 -3.64 -0.94
C ILE A 71 6.34 -3.28 0.49
N THR A 72 7.52 -3.74 0.91
CA THR A 72 8.01 -3.53 2.28
C THR A 72 8.46 -2.10 2.53
N CYS A 73 9.10 -1.43 1.56
CA CYS A 73 9.38 0.00 1.62
C CYS A 73 8.09 0.82 1.76
N THR A 74 7.08 0.52 0.94
CA THR A 74 5.77 1.17 1.04
C THR A 74 5.11 0.89 2.40
N GLY A 75 5.24 -0.33 2.92
CA GLY A 75 4.73 -0.72 4.23
C GLY A 75 5.40 0.02 5.39
N HIS A 76 6.72 0.26 5.31
CA HIS A 76 7.44 1.05 6.32
C HIS A 76 6.97 2.50 6.32
N ILE A 77 6.87 3.12 5.13
CA ILE A 77 6.36 4.48 4.96
C ILE A 77 4.90 4.57 5.43
N ALA A 78 4.06 3.58 5.12
CA ALA A 78 2.67 3.53 5.54
C ALA A 78 2.54 3.43 7.08
N ALA A 79 3.37 2.61 7.72
CA ALA A 79 3.37 2.46 9.17
C ALA A 79 3.86 3.74 9.90
N GLU A 80 4.82 4.44 9.32
CA GLU A 80 5.40 5.67 9.88
C GLU A 80 4.51 6.90 9.68
N THR A 81 4.10 7.16 8.44
CA THR A 81 3.32 8.36 8.11
C THR A 81 1.86 8.26 8.55
N ALA A 82 1.32 7.03 8.65
CA ALA A 82 -0.12 6.78 8.78
C ALA A 82 -0.96 7.63 7.80
N ASN A 83 -0.37 8.00 6.66
CA ASN A 83 -1.03 8.77 5.61
C ASN A 83 -1.99 7.84 4.87
N GLY A 84 -3.20 8.33 4.58
CA GLY A 84 -4.21 7.56 3.86
C GLY A 84 -3.67 7.00 2.54
N CYS A 85 -3.03 7.84 1.72
CA CYS A 85 -2.53 7.45 0.40
C CYS A 85 -1.50 6.30 0.45
N CYS A 86 -0.46 6.43 1.28
CA CYS A 86 0.58 5.39 1.41
C CYS A 86 0.00 4.07 1.96
N LEU A 87 -0.95 4.17 2.89
CA LEU A 87 -1.61 3.01 3.47
C LEU A 87 -2.53 2.31 2.44
N TYR A 88 -3.21 3.06 1.57
CA TYR A 88 -3.96 2.49 0.44
C TYR A 88 -3.04 1.80 -0.58
N MET A 89 -1.92 2.41 -0.94
CA MET A 89 -0.94 1.78 -1.85
C MET A 89 -0.39 0.48 -1.26
N TYR A 90 -0.05 0.48 0.03
CA TYR A 90 0.39 -0.74 0.73
C TYR A 90 -0.70 -1.83 0.71
N MET A 91 -1.94 -1.49 1.06
CA MET A 91 -3.07 -2.43 1.03
C MET A 91 -3.32 -2.97 -0.39
N LEU A 92 -3.23 -2.12 -1.42
CA LEU A 92 -3.36 -2.53 -2.82
C LEU A 92 -2.28 -3.53 -3.19
N PHE A 93 -1.01 -3.26 -2.89
CA PHE A 93 0.06 -4.18 -3.23
C PHE A 93 -0.07 -5.52 -2.51
N VAL A 94 -0.38 -5.54 -1.22
CA VAL A 94 -0.59 -6.80 -0.48
C VAL A 94 -1.80 -7.55 -1.04
N PHE A 95 -2.88 -6.85 -1.40
CA PHE A 95 -4.03 -7.46 -2.07
C PHE A 95 -3.66 -8.07 -3.43
N LEU A 96 -2.85 -7.39 -4.24
CA LEU A 96 -2.37 -7.92 -5.53
C LEU A 96 -1.52 -9.18 -5.33
N VAL A 97 -0.68 -9.24 -4.30
CA VAL A 97 0.08 -10.45 -3.95
C VAL A 97 -0.85 -11.59 -3.55
N VAL A 98 -1.86 -11.34 -2.69
CA VAL A 98 -2.84 -12.36 -2.31
C VAL A 98 -3.61 -12.88 -3.52
N MET A 99 -4.02 -11.98 -4.44
CA MET A 99 -4.70 -12.36 -5.68
C MET A 99 -3.79 -13.18 -6.60
N LEU A 100 -2.51 -12.81 -6.71
CA LEU A 100 -1.52 -13.58 -7.48
C LEU A 100 -1.31 -14.96 -6.87
N GLU A 101 -1.16 -15.08 -5.56
CA GLU A 101 -1.02 -16.37 -4.85
C GLU A 101 -2.26 -17.25 -5.03
N ALA A 102 -3.47 -16.67 -4.92
CA ALA A 102 -4.71 -17.38 -5.17
C ALA A 102 -4.83 -17.83 -6.63
N GLY A 103 -4.41 -16.99 -7.59
CA GLY A 103 -4.38 -17.29 -9.01
C GLY A 103 -3.43 -18.45 -9.33
N VAL A 104 -2.18 -18.39 -8.85
CA VAL A 104 -1.19 -19.48 -9.02
C VAL A 104 -1.66 -20.76 -8.34
N THR A 105 -2.24 -20.68 -7.14
CA THR A 105 -2.77 -21.86 -6.44
C THR A 105 -3.95 -22.48 -7.19
N ALA A 106 -4.85 -21.66 -7.72
CA ALA A 106 -5.97 -22.12 -8.52
C ALA A 106 -5.49 -22.73 -9.85
N ASP A 107 -4.50 -22.14 -10.49
CA ASP A 107 -3.90 -22.65 -11.72
C ASP A 107 -3.27 -24.03 -11.49
N VAL A 108 -2.43 -24.18 -10.47
CA VAL A 108 -1.83 -25.47 -10.09
C VAL A 108 -2.89 -26.53 -9.74
N PHE A 109 -4.04 -26.11 -9.18
CA PHE A 109 -5.10 -27.05 -8.80
C PHE A 109 -6.03 -27.45 -9.97
N LEU A 110 -6.29 -26.53 -10.90
CA LEU A 110 -7.21 -26.75 -12.02
C LEU A 110 -6.50 -27.29 -13.26
N ASN A 111 -5.26 -26.87 -13.51
CA ASN A 111 -4.46 -27.31 -14.63
C ASN A 111 -3.77 -28.63 -14.30
N ARG A 112 -4.23 -29.75 -14.88
CA ARG A 112 -3.60 -31.07 -14.66
C ARG A 112 -2.20 -31.18 -15.26
N ASN A 113 -1.85 -30.30 -16.19
CA ASN A 113 -0.60 -30.33 -16.95
C ASN A 113 0.30 -29.12 -16.64
N TRP A 114 0.08 -28.40 -15.52
CA TRP A 114 0.90 -27.24 -15.12
C TRP A 114 2.41 -27.53 -15.08
N GLU A 115 2.79 -28.79 -14.90
CA GLU A 115 4.19 -29.22 -14.88
C GLU A 115 4.85 -29.17 -16.26
N GLU A 116 4.08 -29.16 -17.36
CA GLU A 116 4.56 -29.09 -18.74
C GLU A 116 4.94 -27.65 -19.16
N ASP A 117 4.53 -26.64 -18.38
CA ASP A 117 4.82 -25.22 -18.67
C ASP A 117 6.28 -24.82 -18.34
N PHE A 118 7.01 -25.67 -17.61
CA PHE A 118 8.43 -25.44 -17.34
C PHE A 118 9.29 -25.83 -18.55
N PRO A 119 10.27 -25.00 -18.94
CA PRO A 119 11.22 -25.39 -19.98
C PRO A 119 12.06 -26.57 -19.50
N ASP A 120 12.52 -27.39 -20.45
CA ASP A 120 13.35 -28.56 -20.19
C ASP A 120 14.60 -28.17 -19.38
N ASP A 121 14.77 -28.82 -18.23
CA ASP A 121 15.94 -28.64 -17.36
C ASP A 121 16.98 -29.75 -17.61
N PRO A 122 18.07 -29.47 -18.35
CA PRO A 122 19.11 -30.45 -18.61
C PRO A 122 19.94 -30.81 -17.36
N THR A 123 19.85 -30.01 -16.27
CA THR A 123 20.63 -30.26 -15.05
C THR A 123 20.00 -31.30 -14.13
N GLY A 124 18.71 -31.59 -14.30
CA GLY A 124 17.95 -32.49 -13.42
C GLY A 124 17.70 -31.95 -12.01
N ASN A 125 18.15 -30.72 -11.71
CA ASN A 125 17.96 -30.09 -10.41
C ASN A 125 16.50 -29.77 -10.13
N LEU A 126 15.73 -29.39 -11.16
CA LEU A 126 14.29 -29.15 -11.04
C LEU A 126 13.53 -30.42 -10.65
N ALA A 127 13.91 -31.57 -11.20
CA ALA A 127 13.29 -32.86 -10.85
C ALA A 127 13.57 -33.21 -9.38
N GLN A 128 14.82 -33.07 -8.93
CA GLN A 128 15.19 -33.30 -7.53
C GLN A 128 14.43 -32.35 -6.58
N PHE A 129 14.25 -31.08 -6.96
CA PHE A 129 13.49 -30.11 -6.19
C PHE A 129 12.00 -30.48 -6.09
N LYS A 130 11.38 -30.92 -7.19
CA LYS A 130 9.99 -31.40 -7.19
C LYS A 130 9.82 -32.61 -6.28
N ASP A 131 10.77 -33.55 -6.30
CA ASP A 131 10.77 -34.71 -5.40
C ASP A 131 10.90 -34.30 -3.93
N PHE A 132 11.72 -33.29 -3.64
CA PHE A 132 11.84 -32.71 -2.31
C PHE A 132 10.52 -32.09 -1.83
N ILE A 133 9.84 -31.30 -2.68
CA ILE A 133 8.52 -30.71 -2.35
C ILE A 133 7.50 -31.82 -2.12
N ARG A 134 7.45 -32.83 -2.98
CA ARG A 134 6.51 -33.95 -2.86
C ARG A 134 6.72 -34.73 -1.55
N SER A 135 7.97 -34.94 -1.18
CA SER A 135 8.33 -35.63 0.07
C SER A 135 7.99 -34.81 1.32
N ASN A 136 7.98 -33.48 1.21
CA ASN A 136 7.78 -32.55 2.33
C ASN A 136 6.50 -31.72 2.20
N PHE A 137 5.51 -32.18 1.43
CA PHE A 137 4.34 -31.40 1.06
C PHE A 137 3.57 -30.85 2.28
N GLY A 138 3.52 -31.62 3.37
CA GLY A 138 2.93 -31.17 4.63
C GLY A 138 3.59 -29.89 5.17
N ILE A 139 4.92 -29.84 5.17
CA ILE A 139 5.70 -28.68 5.61
C ILE A 139 5.48 -27.51 4.65
N CYS A 140 5.55 -27.75 3.34
CA CYS A 140 5.30 -26.72 2.31
C CYS A 140 3.90 -26.10 2.45
N LYS A 141 2.88 -26.91 2.74
CA LYS A 141 1.51 -26.43 2.97
C LYS A 141 1.42 -25.53 4.21
N TRP A 142 2.07 -25.91 5.31
CA TRP A 142 2.12 -25.07 6.52
C TRP A 142 2.85 -23.75 6.25
N ILE A 143 3.96 -23.79 5.50
CA ILE A 143 4.68 -22.58 5.07
C ILE A 143 3.75 -21.66 4.27
N GLY A 144 3.07 -22.17 3.24
CA GLY A 144 2.11 -21.39 2.46
C GLY A 144 1.00 -20.78 3.33
N LEU A 145 0.43 -21.56 4.25
CA LEU A 145 -0.60 -21.07 5.17
C LEU A 145 -0.07 -19.94 6.06
N THR A 146 1.17 -20.02 6.55
CA THR A 146 1.77 -18.96 7.36
C THR A 146 1.99 -17.67 6.56
N ILE A 147 2.40 -17.77 5.29
CA ILE A 147 2.61 -16.61 4.42
C ILE A 147 1.29 -15.86 4.20
N VAL A 148 0.23 -16.58 3.80
CA VAL A 148 -1.11 -16.00 3.61
C VAL A 148 -1.65 -15.41 4.92
N SER A 149 -1.38 -16.08 6.06
CA SER A 149 -1.79 -15.57 7.37
C SER A 149 -1.07 -14.26 7.74
N ILE A 150 0.24 -14.15 7.49
CA ILE A 150 1.01 -12.92 7.72
C ILE A 150 0.49 -11.78 6.83
N GLN A 151 0.21 -12.05 5.55
CA GLN A 151 -0.38 -11.07 4.64
C GLN A 151 -1.76 -10.58 5.11
N GLY A 152 -2.62 -11.51 5.56
CA GLY A 152 -3.92 -11.19 6.14
C GLY A 152 -3.80 -10.33 7.40
N LEU A 153 -2.90 -10.68 8.32
CA LEU A 153 -2.63 -9.89 9.53
C LEU A 153 -2.05 -8.51 9.21
N SER A 154 -1.20 -8.39 8.19
CA SER A 154 -0.69 -7.10 7.71
C SER A 154 -1.80 -6.21 7.15
N LEU A 155 -2.74 -6.78 6.37
CA LEU A 155 -3.92 -6.05 5.89
C LEU A 155 -4.83 -5.59 7.04
N LEU A 156 -5.12 -6.48 7.99
CA LEU A 156 -5.90 -6.15 9.19
C LEU A 156 -5.23 -5.04 10.01
N SER A 157 -3.91 -5.09 10.14
CA SER A 157 -3.11 -4.05 10.81
C SER A 157 -3.22 -2.71 10.09
N ALA A 158 -3.11 -2.68 8.76
CA ALA A 158 -3.27 -1.47 7.96
C ALA A 158 -4.69 -0.88 8.10
N ILE A 159 -5.73 -1.72 8.02
CA ILE A 159 -7.14 -1.30 8.21
C ILE A 159 -7.34 -0.73 9.61
N SER A 160 -6.78 -1.39 10.63
CA SER A 160 -6.88 -0.93 12.03
C SER A 160 -6.17 0.42 12.23
N LEU A 161 -4.97 0.60 11.65
CA LEU A 161 -4.26 1.89 11.68
C LEU A 161 -5.06 3.00 11.02
N LYS A 162 -5.76 2.69 9.93
CA LYS A 162 -6.66 3.63 9.26
C LYS A 162 -7.87 3.99 10.13
N ALA A 163 -8.51 2.99 10.73
CA ALA A 163 -9.70 3.15 11.55
C ALA A 163 -9.42 3.96 12.83
N LEU A 164 -8.19 3.87 13.37
CA LEU A 164 -7.76 4.62 14.54
C LEU A 164 -7.54 6.12 14.26
N GLY A 165 -7.65 6.58 13.00
CA GLY A 165 -7.57 7.99 12.59
C GLY A 165 -6.18 8.63 12.78
N PRO A 166 -5.91 9.83 12.24
CA PRO A 166 -4.67 10.56 12.49
C PRO A 166 -4.50 10.91 13.98
N HIS A 167 -3.26 10.97 14.46
CA HIS A 167 -3.00 11.41 15.82
C HIS A 167 -3.16 12.93 15.85
N GLN A 168 -4.08 13.44 16.66
CA GLN A 168 -4.16 14.86 16.99
C GLN A 168 -3.00 15.19 17.95
N TYR A 169 -1.80 15.34 17.39
CA TYR A 169 -0.63 15.82 18.10
C TYR A 169 0.19 16.73 17.17
N CYS A 170 -0.37 17.90 16.90
CA CYS A 170 0.37 19.13 16.66
C CYS A 170 -0.09 20.10 17.74
N ASP A 171 0.43 19.90 18.95
CA ASP A 171 0.47 20.94 19.98
C ASP A 171 1.95 21.26 20.15
N SER A 172 2.48 21.97 19.15
CA SER A 172 3.80 22.58 19.13
C SER A 172 3.78 23.67 18.07
N ASP A 173 3.07 24.76 18.41
CA ASP A 173 3.57 26.13 18.27
C ASP A 173 4.20 26.54 16.92
N ASP A 174 3.53 26.28 15.80
CA ASP A 174 3.71 27.12 14.60
C ASP A 174 2.41 27.23 13.79
N ASP A 175 1.96 28.47 13.69
CA ASP A 175 0.83 28.99 12.93
C ASP A 175 0.86 28.54 11.45
N TYR A 176 -0.02 27.63 11.05
CA TYR A 176 -0.55 27.61 9.67
C TYR A 176 -1.96 26.99 9.67
N ALA A 177 -2.95 27.86 9.53
CA ALA A 177 -4.37 27.56 9.67
C ALA A 177 -4.87 26.44 8.72
N PRO A 178 -5.80 25.56 9.17
CA PRO A 178 -6.56 24.68 8.29
C PRO A 178 -7.83 25.41 7.83
N GLU A 179 -7.69 26.31 6.85
CA GLU A 179 -8.77 27.18 6.36
C GLU A 179 -9.98 26.39 5.78
N ARG A 180 -9.78 25.12 5.41
CA ARG A 180 -10.84 24.28 4.81
C ARG A 180 -11.83 23.66 5.80
N ALA A 181 -11.50 23.58 7.09
CA ALA A 181 -12.37 22.91 8.07
C ALA A 181 -13.39 23.86 8.76
N LEU A 182 -13.09 25.18 8.81
CA LEU A 182 -13.97 26.16 9.46
C LEU A 182 -15.11 26.64 8.56
N LEU A 183 -14.94 26.64 7.23
CA LEU A 183 -15.96 27.12 6.30
C LEU A 183 -17.21 26.23 6.26
N LEU A 184 -17.08 24.92 6.48
CA LEU A 184 -18.23 24.01 6.53
C LEU A 184 -18.98 24.10 7.86
N ARG A 185 -18.31 24.49 8.94
CA ARG A 185 -18.92 24.56 10.28
C ARG A 185 -19.71 25.85 10.49
N ASN A 186 -19.36 26.93 9.79
CA ASN A 186 -20.05 28.22 9.89
C ASN A 186 -21.31 28.32 9.03
N ALA A 187 -21.51 27.42 8.06
CA ALA A 187 -22.71 27.43 7.20
C ALA A 187 -23.96 26.83 7.85
N VAL A 188 -23.87 26.21 9.05
CA VAL A 188 -24.93 25.37 9.63
C VAL A 188 -25.60 25.98 10.88
N GLN A 189 -25.34 27.24 11.22
CA GLN A 189 -26.03 27.91 12.34
C GLN A 189 -26.78 29.18 11.92
N PRO A 190 -28.11 29.16 11.77
CA PRO A 190 -28.92 30.37 11.86
C PRO A 190 -29.15 30.75 13.34
N PRO A 191 -29.12 32.05 13.71
CA PRO A 191 -29.32 32.47 15.09
C PRO A 191 -30.80 32.34 15.53
N PRO A 192 -31.07 32.06 16.82
CA PRO A 192 -32.43 32.07 17.36
C PRO A 192 -32.90 33.51 17.55
N TYR A 193 -33.95 33.91 16.82
CA TYR A 193 -34.61 35.19 17.01
C TYR A 193 -35.65 35.06 18.13
N VAL A 194 -35.56 35.89 19.18
CA VAL A 194 -36.71 36.26 20.04
C VAL A 194 -36.49 37.69 20.56
N VAL A 195 -37.50 38.53 20.35
CA VAL A 195 -38.07 39.60 21.20
C VAL A 195 -38.34 40.89 20.42
N GLY A 196 -39.63 41.27 20.35
CA GLY A 196 -40.10 42.63 20.08
C GLY A 196 -41.48 42.70 19.42
N ASP A 197 -42.54 42.76 20.22
CA ASP A 197 -43.92 43.03 19.79
C ASP A 197 -44.06 44.37 19.02
N PRO A 198 -45.01 44.50 18.07
CA PRO A 198 -45.16 45.70 17.26
C PRO A 198 -45.89 46.82 18.03
N VAL A 199 -45.24 47.99 18.01
CA VAL A 199 -45.74 49.25 18.57
C VAL A 199 -46.90 49.80 17.75
N TYR A 200 -47.94 50.22 18.48
CA TYR A 200 -49.15 50.90 18.04
C TYR A 200 -48.83 52.19 17.24
N GLY A 201 -49.54 52.42 16.14
CA GLY A 201 -49.35 53.58 15.28
C GLY A 201 -49.91 54.90 15.84
N SER A 202 -49.36 56.03 15.37
CA SER A 202 -50.12 57.24 15.05
C SER A 202 -49.22 58.33 14.42
N LYS A 203 -49.75 58.94 13.36
CA LYS A 203 -49.59 60.34 12.91
C LYS A 203 -48.46 60.75 11.95
N ASN A 204 -48.91 60.89 10.69
CA ASN A 204 -48.93 62.10 9.85
C ASN A 204 -47.61 62.73 9.38
N GLY A 205 -47.27 62.38 8.12
CA GLY A 205 -47.25 63.30 6.98
C GLY A 205 -46.26 64.47 7.00
N THR A 206 -45.26 64.44 6.13
CA THR A 206 -44.82 65.60 5.33
C THR A 206 -44.02 65.10 4.12
N TRP A 207 -44.57 65.34 2.93
CA TRP A 207 -43.88 65.25 1.64
C TRP A 207 -42.81 66.35 1.52
N SER A 208 -41.60 66.04 1.06
CA SER A 208 -40.88 66.93 0.14
C SER A 208 -39.77 66.22 -0.65
N ILE A 209 -39.86 66.45 -1.95
CA ILE A 209 -38.95 66.09 -3.05
C ILE A 209 -37.75 67.05 -3.07
N ARG A 210 -36.53 66.56 -3.38
CA ARG A 210 -35.48 67.32 -4.10
C ARG A 210 -34.42 66.36 -4.68
N ILE A 211 -34.57 65.94 -5.94
CA ILE A 211 -33.92 66.47 -7.16
C ILE A 211 -32.40 66.20 -7.20
N ASN A 212 -32.03 65.23 -8.05
CA ASN A 212 -30.69 65.02 -8.57
C ASN A 212 -30.57 65.84 -9.86
N ASP A 213 -29.74 66.88 -9.88
CA ASP A 213 -29.40 67.61 -11.10
C ASP A 213 -28.21 66.95 -11.78
N LYS A 214 -28.42 66.51 -13.03
CA LYS A 214 -27.38 66.15 -13.98
C LYS A 214 -27.38 67.24 -15.05
N THR A 215 -26.35 68.09 -15.03
CA THR A 215 -25.98 68.98 -16.14
C THR A 215 -24.47 68.79 -16.34
N ASN A 216 -24.04 67.94 -17.28
CA ASN A 216 -23.80 68.15 -18.72
C ASN A 216 -22.56 69.01 -19.03
N ARG A 217 -21.73 68.48 -19.94
CA ARG A 217 -20.75 69.13 -20.85
C ARG A 217 -19.80 70.19 -20.32
#